data_AF-A0A4Y4BAT0-F1
#
_entry.id   AF-A0A4Y4BAT0-F1
#
_cell.length_a   1.000
_cell.length_b   1.000
_cell.length_c   1.000
_cell.angle_alpha   90.00
_cell.angle_beta   90.00
_cell.angle_gamma   90.00
#
_symmetry.space_group_name_H-M   'P 1'
#
loop_
_entity.id
_entity.type
_entity.pdbx_description
1 polymer ?
#
loop_
_entity_poly.entity_id
_entity_poly.type
_entity_poly.pdbx_seq_one_letter_code
_entity_poly.pdbx_strand_id
1 'polypeptide(L)'
;MIRFLPVGETPVGVSGPAEDAWVLRAAVGLQEARAERSAAHDVLARTAPPWYHLRSARAHRRAETAAARSFIRANAEIQQHERSLEYHGAGADPDEWGVFSLAPGISLEHTLRRLSTGGPEQPPLAAAGALLVKAPPARAAAVLGDVLARIEVERAVSALVAQAPAKTVRDLVDHLPARARPLPRHVEDLDHHGTYTFSVTASESKIRLHDIVMGPLRGRGFGTSLLQELCRYADSRSLPITCSMVVDSPFGLPPEEFDAKLRSDERRLAAWYHRHGFRADKPLDEWVSHTRLRREPVAPTSR
;
A
#
# COMPACT_ATOMS: atom_id res chain seq x y z
N MET A 1 6.31 31.72 22.48
CA MET A 1 7.78 31.87 22.57
C MET A 1 8.37 30.47 22.62
N ILE A 2 8.94 29.99 21.51
CA ILE A 2 9.44 28.61 21.37
C ILE A 2 10.97 28.67 21.32
N ARG A 3 11.66 27.91 22.18
CA ARG A 3 13.12 27.75 22.14
C ARG A 3 13.47 26.55 21.27
N PHE A 4 14.30 26.79 20.26
CA PHE A 4 15.07 25.75 19.60
C PHE A 4 16.25 25.31 20.50
N LEU A 5 16.65 24.05 20.39
CA LEU A 5 17.96 23.56 20.83
C LEU A 5 18.75 23.07 19.60
N PRO A 6 20.08 23.18 19.61
CA PRO A 6 20.88 23.15 18.37
C PRO A 6 21.25 21.74 17.91
N VAL A 7 21.57 21.65 16.61
CA VAL A 7 22.23 20.50 15.99
C VAL A 7 23.67 20.41 16.48
N GLY A 8 24.13 19.19 16.79
CA GLY A 8 25.53 18.89 17.13
C GLY A 8 26.01 17.58 16.52
N GLU A 9 27.25 17.58 16.04
CA GLU A 9 28.01 16.44 15.51
C GLU A 9 28.54 15.52 16.64
N THR A 10 28.93 14.25 16.46
CA THR A 10 29.04 13.31 15.30
C THR A 10 28.77 11.86 15.86
N PRO A 11 29.18 10.67 15.32
CA PRO A 11 30.00 10.30 14.16
C PRO A 11 29.42 9.17 13.25
N VAL A 12 30.26 8.68 12.33
CA VAL A 12 30.14 7.39 11.62
C VAL A 12 30.47 6.22 12.57
N GLY A 13 29.69 5.13 12.56
CA GLY A 13 30.12 3.88 13.21
C GLY A 13 29.08 2.78 13.38
N VAL A 14 29.37 1.60 12.79
CA VAL A 14 28.92 0.26 13.19
C VAL A 14 27.42 -0.08 13.07
N SER A 15 27.10 -0.98 12.14
CA SER A 15 25.88 -1.77 12.12
C SER A 15 25.79 -2.69 13.35
N GLY A 16 24.73 -2.57 14.15
CA GLY A 16 24.54 -3.32 15.40
C GLY A 16 23.07 -3.35 15.89
N PRO A 17 22.76 -4.12 16.95
CA PRO A 17 21.43 -4.72 17.17
C PRO A 17 20.39 -3.77 17.80
N ALA A 18 20.01 -2.71 17.09
CA ALA A 18 19.00 -1.76 17.56
C ALA A 18 17.56 -2.31 17.54
N GLU A 19 17.23 -3.19 16.59
CA GLU A 19 15.86 -3.74 16.45
C GLU A 19 15.52 -4.76 17.54
N ASP A 20 16.50 -5.51 18.05
CA ASP A 20 16.31 -6.35 19.25
C ASP A 20 16.30 -5.51 20.54
N ALA A 21 16.92 -4.32 20.55
CA ALA A 21 17.15 -3.54 21.77
C ALA A 21 15.88 -2.95 22.40
N TRP A 22 14.74 -2.88 21.68
CA TRP A 22 13.46 -2.49 22.27
C TRP A 22 12.71 -3.70 22.84
N VAL A 23 12.75 -4.85 22.15
CA VAL A 23 12.20 -6.13 22.63
C VAL A 23 12.94 -6.59 23.89
N LEU A 24 14.27 -6.51 23.89
CA LEU A 24 15.12 -6.82 25.04
C LEU A 24 14.88 -5.84 26.21
N ARG A 25 14.72 -4.54 25.96
CA ARG A 25 14.36 -3.58 27.02
C ARG A 25 12.98 -3.85 27.61
N ALA A 26 11.99 -4.21 26.78
CA ALA A 26 10.68 -4.64 27.25
C ALA A 26 10.75 -5.95 28.06
N ALA A 27 11.58 -6.91 27.64
CA ALA A 27 11.78 -8.18 28.34
C ALA A 27 12.52 -8.02 29.68
N VAL A 28 13.53 -7.15 29.75
CA VAL A 28 14.26 -6.81 30.98
C VAL A 28 13.35 -6.09 31.98
N GLY A 29 12.61 -5.06 31.54
CA GLY A 29 11.62 -4.39 32.40
C GLY A 29 10.53 -5.35 32.91
N LEU A 30 10.16 -6.36 32.11
CA LEU A 30 9.25 -7.42 32.54
C LEU A 30 9.89 -8.39 33.57
N GLN A 31 11.21 -8.61 33.52
CA GLN A 31 11.92 -9.40 34.54
C GLN A 31 12.12 -8.62 35.84
N GLU A 32 12.50 -7.35 35.78
CA GLU A 32 12.68 -6.49 36.96
C GLU A 32 11.35 -6.34 37.72
N ALA A 33 10.25 -6.04 37.02
CA ALA A 33 8.91 -6.00 37.62
C ALA A 33 8.44 -7.36 38.19
N ARG A 34 8.95 -8.49 37.68
CA ARG A 34 8.72 -9.83 38.26
C ARG A 34 9.56 -10.06 39.52
N ALA A 35 10.80 -9.58 39.56
CA ALA A 35 11.69 -9.70 40.71
C ALA A 35 11.18 -8.87 41.91
N GLU A 36 10.82 -7.60 41.68
CA GLU A 36 10.21 -6.74 42.70
C GLU A 36 8.91 -7.33 43.25
N ARG A 37 8.06 -7.87 42.36
CA ARG A 37 6.82 -8.58 42.73
C ARG A 37 7.09 -9.83 43.56
N SER A 38 8.15 -10.58 43.26
CA SER A 38 8.54 -11.77 44.04
C SER A 38 8.99 -11.38 45.44
N ALA A 39 9.83 -10.35 45.58
CA ALA A 39 10.28 -9.84 46.87
C ALA A 39 9.11 -9.32 47.73
N ALA A 40 8.17 -8.58 47.14
CA ALA A 40 6.97 -8.11 47.83
C ALA A 40 6.05 -9.26 48.29
N HIS A 41 5.93 -10.32 47.48
CA HIS A 41 5.12 -11.50 47.81
C HIS A 41 5.72 -12.28 48.99
N ASP A 42 7.05 -12.41 49.04
CA ASP A 42 7.78 -13.08 50.11
C ASP A 42 7.70 -12.40 51.48
N VAL A 43 7.54 -11.08 51.51
CA VAL A 43 7.33 -10.30 52.74
C VAL A 43 5.89 -10.47 53.24
N LEU A 44 4.91 -10.44 52.34
CA LEU A 44 3.49 -10.67 52.67
C LEU A 44 3.20 -12.12 53.10
N ALA A 45 3.90 -13.09 52.52
CA ALA A 45 3.79 -14.51 52.89
C ALA A 45 4.13 -14.79 54.36
N ARG A 46 5.03 -14.01 54.96
CA ARG A 46 5.52 -14.19 56.35
C ARG A 46 4.70 -13.45 57.40
N THR A 47 3.84 -12.52 57.01
CA THR A 47 3.21 -11.53 57.91
C THR A 47 1.69 -11.47 57.84
N ALA A 48 1.06 -12.04 56.81
CA ALA A 48 -0.38 -11.90 56.59
C ALA A 48 -1.23 -13.07 57.14
N PRO A 49 -2.43 -12.80 57.71
CA PRO A 49 -3.36 -13.85 58.18
C PRO A 49 -3.83 -14.81 57.07
N PRO A 50 -4.22 -16.06 57.38
CA PRO A 50 -4.56 -17.09 56.38
C PRO A 50 -5.63 -16.68 55.34
N TRP A 51 -6.62 -15.88 55.75
CA TRP A 51 -7.68 -15.39 54.86
C TRP A 51 -7.21 -14.30 53.88
N TYR A 52 -6.10 -13.61 54.19
CA TYR A 52 -5.50 -12.62 53.29
C TYR A 52 -4.98 -13.29 52.02
N HIS A 53 -4.32 -14.45 52.14
CA HIS A 53 -3.81 -15.24 51.00
C HIS A 53 -4.93 -15.71 50.07
N LEU A 54 -6.11 -16.06 50.60
CA LEU A 54 -7.28 -16.41 49.77
C LEU A 54 -7.87 -15.20 49.05
N ARG A 55 -7.89 -14.03 49.70
CA ARG A 55 -8.42 -12.78 49.11
C ARG A 55 -7.44 -12.20 48.08
N SER A 56 -6.13 -12.24 48.36
CA SER A 56 -5.06 -11.87 47.43
C SER A 56 -5.03 -12.82 46.24
N ALA A 57 -5.09 -14.14 46.41
CA ALA A 57 -5.11 -15.10 45.31
C ALA A 57 -6.39 -15.02 44.43
N ARG A 58 -7.49 -14.47 44.94
CA ARG A 58 -8.69 -14.13 44.12
C ARG A 58 -8.50 -12.80 43.37
N ALA A 59 -7.90 -11.79 44.00
CA ALA A 59 -7.55 -10.53 43.34
C ALA A 59 -6.48 -10.75 42.25
N HIS A 60 -5.50 -11.62 42.51
CA HIS A 60 -4.43 -12.03 41.59
C HIS A 60 -5.01 -12.68 40.34
N ARG A 61 -5.82 -13.73 40.49
CA ARG A 61 -6.49 -14.40 39.36
C ARG A 61 -7.39 -13.47 38.56
N ARG A 62 -8.03 -12.48 39.21
CA ARG A 62 -8.79 -11.42 38.51
C ARG A 62 -7.87 -10.49 37.71
N ALA A 63 -6.75 -10.06 38.28
CA ALA A 63 -5.76 -9.22 37.59
C ALA A 63 -5.09 -9.96 36.42
N GLU A 64 -4.74 -11.24 36.58
CA GLU A 64 -4.20 -12.10 35.52
C GLU A 64 -5.23 -12.34 34.41
N THR A 65 -6.49 -12.61 34.76
CA THR A 65 -7.58 -12.74 33.77
C THR A 65 -7.81 -11.42 33.03
N ALA A 66 -7.72 -10.27 33.72
CA ALA A 66 -7.83 -8.96 33.10
C ALA A 66 -6.65 -8.66 32.16
N ALA A 67 -5.42 -8.96 32.59
CA ALA A 67 -4.22 -8.82 31.77
C ALA A 67 -4.26 -9.72 30.53
N ALA A 68 -4.66 -10.99 30.68
CA ALA A 68 -4.83 -11.92 29.57
C ALA A 68 -5.91 -11.44 28.57
N ARG A 69 -7.04 -10.91 29.06
CA ARG A 69 -8.06 -10.29 28.19
C ARG A 69 -7.56 -9.04 27.49
N SER A 70 -6.76 -8.21 28.17
CA SER A 70 -6.14 -7.01 27.59
C SER A 70 -5.13 -7.38 26.51
N PHE A 71 -4.32 -8.42 26.73
CA PHE A 71 -3.37 -8.95 25.75
C PHE A 71 -4.09 -9.54 24.53
N ILE A 72 -5.14 -10.36 24.74
CA ILE A 72 -5.94 -10.93 23.64
C ILE A 72 -6.60 -9.80 22.83
N ARG A 73 -7.13 -8.75 23.50
CA ARG A 73 -7.68 -7.58 22.81
C ARG A 73 -6.62 -6.85 22.00
N ALA A 74 -5.49 -6.48 22.60
CA ALA A 74 -4.41 -5.78 21.91
C ALA A 74 -3.87 -6.59 20.72
N ASN A 75 -3.73 -7.92 20.87
CA ASN A 75 -3.33 -8.80 19.78
C ASN A 75 -4.39 -8.89 18.67
N ALA A 76 -5.68 -8.90 19.02
CA ALA A 76 -6.76 -8.86 18.03
C ALA A 76 -6.84 -7.50 17.31
N GLU A 77 -6.58 -6.40 18.02
CA GLU A 77 -6.46 -5.05 17.45
C GLU A 77 -5.25 -4.95 16.52
N ILE A 78 -4.08 -5.50 16.89
CA ILE A 78 -2.91 -5.61 16.01
C ILE A 78 -3.27 -6.43 14.75
N GLN A 79 -3.83 -7.63 14.90
CA GLN A 79 -4.26 -8.45 13.76
C GLN A 79 -5.37 -7.81 12.92
N GLN A 80 -6.17 -6.90 13.49
CA GLN A 80 -7.15 -6.12 12.75
C GLN A 80 -6.46 -5.01 11.94
N HIS A 81 -5.51 -4.29 12.53
CA HIS A 81 -4.70 -3.31 11.81
C HIS A 81 -3.86 -3.97 10.71
N GLU A 82 -3.22 -5.11 10.98
CA GLU A 82 -2.49 -5.91 9.98
C GLU A 82 -3.41 -6.31 8.82
N ARG A 83 -4.59 -6.88 9.08
CA ARG A 83 -5.58 -7.21 8.03
C ARG A 83 -6.12 -5.97 7.32
N SER A 84 -6.28 -4.84 8.00
CA SER A 84 -6.63 -3.57 7.36
C SER A 84 -5.51 -3.06 6.45
N LEU A 85 -4.25 -3.25 6.83
CA LEU A 85 -3.07 -2.95 6.00
C LEU A 85 -2.91 -3.95 4.85
N GLU A 86 -3.27 -5.22 5.00
CA GLU A 86 -3.30 -6.20 3.91
C GLU A 86 -4.46 -5.94 2.91
N TYR A 87 -5.60 -5.47 3.41
CA TYR A 87 -6.81 -5.26 2.61
C TYR A 87 -6.81 -3.90 1.89
N HIS A 88 -6.49 -2.82 2.62
CA HIS A 88 -6.38 -1.49 2.05
C HIS A 88 -4.98 -1.22 1.49
N GLY A 89 -3.92 -1.61 2.20
CA GLY A 89 -2.56 -1.17 1.90
C GLY A 89 -2.30 0.24 2.44
N ALA A 90 -1.07 0.49 2.90
CA ALA A 90 -0.54 1.84 2.81
C ALA A 90 -0.41 2.17 1.31
N GLY A 91 -1.24 3.08 0.83
CA GLY A 91 -1.45 3.31 -0.61
C GLY A 91 -2.79 2.83 -1.19
N ALA A 92 -3.81 2.61 -0.35
CA ALA A 92 -5.19 2.38 -0.80
C ALA A 92 -5.80 3.61 -1.51
N ASP A 93 -5.38 4.80 -1.08
CA ASP A 93 -5.75 6.06 -1.72
C ASP A 93 -5.20 6.05 -3.17
N PRO A 94 -6.03 6.35 -4.18
CA PRO A 94 -5.59 6.48 -5.58
C PRO A 94 -4.34 7.32 -5.82
N ASP A 95 -4.19 8.43 -5.09
CA ASP A 95 -3.04 9.32 -5.18
C ASP A 95 -1.85 8.81 -4.35
N GLU A 96 -2.03 7.70 -3.62
CA GLU A 96 -1.03 7.08 -2.77
C GLU A 96 -0.63 5.65 -3.12
N TRP A 97 -1.26 5.04 -4.14
CA TRP A 97 -0.78 3.77 -4.68
C TRP A 97 0.74 3.82 -4.92
N GLY A 98 1.46 2.82 -4.45
CA GLY A 98 2.89 2.74 -4.72
C GLY A 98 3.62 1.86 -3.71
N VAL A 99 4.74 2.38 -3.20
CA VAL A 99 5.86 1.64 -2.59
C VAL A 99 5.51 0.76 -1.39
N PHE A 100 4.33 0.93 -0.80
CA PHE A 100 3.86 0.19 0.37
C PHE A 100 2.62 -0.68 0.13
N SER A 101 2.20 -0.83 -1.13
CA SER A 101 1.13 -1.73 -1.51
C SER A 101 1.45 -3.18 -1.13
N LEU A 102 0.55 -3.79 -0.36
CA LEU A 102 0.61 -5.20 0.05
C LEU A 102 -0.21 -6.11 -0.86
N ALA A 103 -0.33 -5.75 -2.15
CA ALA A 103 -1.05 -6.56 -3.13
C ALA A 103 -0.36 -7.92 -3.34
N PRO A 104 -1.10 -9.05 -3.28
CA PRO A 104 -0.54 -10.37 -3.55
C PRO A 104 0.15 -10.43 -4.92
N GLY A 105 1.43 -10.82 -4.93
CA GLY A 105 2.26 -10.88 -6.15
C GLY A 105 2.86 -9.55 -6.62
N ILE A 106 2.41 -8.40 -6.08
CA ILE A 106 2.87 -7.06 -6.48
C ILE A 106 3.15 -6.20 -5.23
N SER A 107 3.89 -6.74 -4.26
CA SER A 107 4.51 -5.92 -3.20
C SER A 107 5.91 -5.50 -3.59
N LEU A 108 6.33 -4.31 -3.16
CA LEU A 108 7.66 -3.78 -3.47
C LEU A 108 8.75 -4.75 -3.00
N GLU A 109 8.63 -5.34 -1.80
CA GLU A 109 9.63 -6.31 -1.32
C GLU A 109 9.67 -7.60 -2.13
N HIS A 110 8.57 -8.04 -2.74
CA HIS A 110 8.60 -9.19 -3.64
C HIS A 110 9.41 -8.86 -4.91
N THR A 111 9.13 -7.71 -5.54
CA THR A 111 9.90 -7.23 -6.70
C THR A 111 11.37 -7.01 -6.36
N LEU A 112 11.67 -6.29 -5.26
CA LEU A 112 13.04 -6.03 -4.83
C LEU A 112 13.80 -7.33 -4.50
N ARG A 113 13.15 -8.31 -3.87
CA ARG A 113 13.76 -9.63 -3.62
C ARG A 113 14.14 -10.30 -4.94
N ARG A 114 13.21 -10.38 -5.91
CA ARG A 114 13.45 -10.95 -7.26
C ARG A 114 14.60 -10.25 -7.98
N LEU A 115 14.67 -8.92 -7.92
CA LEU A 115 15.75 -8.14 -8.54
C LEU A 115 17.08 -8.27 -7.79
N SER A 116 17.05 -8.43 -6.46
CA SER A 116 18.26 -8.61 -5.64
C SER A 116 18.90 -10.01 -5.78
N THR A 117 18.11 -11.03 -6.13
CA THR A 117 18.62 -12.38 -6.45
C THR A 117 19.05 -12.53 -7.91
N GLY A 118 18.59 -11.63 -8.79
CA GLY A 118 18.71 -11.79 -10.23
C GLY A 118 17.82 -12.91 -10.78
N GLY A 119 17.97 -13.18 -12.08
CA GLY A 119 17.33 -14.28 -12.79
C GLY A 119 18.20 -14.79 -13.94
N PRO A 120 17.76 -15.82 -14.70
CA PRO A 120 18.59 -16.46 -15.73
C PRO A 120 19.12 -15.51 -16.81
N GLU A 121 18.38 -14.45 -17.11
CA GLU A 121 18.74 -13.43 -18.12
C GLU A 121 19.21 -12.09 -17.54
N GLN A 122 19.26 -11.93 -16.20
CA GLN A 122 19.43 -10.63 -15.57
C GLN A 122 20.30 -10.70 -14.30
N PRO A 123 21.41 -9.95 -14.23
CA PRO A 123 22.27 -9.96 -13.06
C PRO A 123 21.57 -9.33 -11.83
N PRO A 124 21.95 -9.76 -10.60
CA PRO A 124 21.50 -9.14 -9.36
C PRO A 124 21.69 -7.61 -9.33
N LEU A 125 20.64 -6.88 -8.97
CA LEU A 125 20.68 -5.43 -8.80
C LEU A 125 21.00 -5.09 -7.34
N ALA A 126 22.27 -4.83 -7.02
CA ALA A 126 22.71 -4.60 -5.63
C ALA A 126 21.92 -3.50 -4.90
N ALA A 127 21.54 -2.43 -5.60
CA ALA A 127 20.70 -1.36 -5.08
C ALA A 127 19.28 -1.82 -4.68
N ALA A 128 18.73 -2.87 -5.32
CA ALA A 128 17.46 -3.46 -4.91
C ALA A 128 17.60 -4.20 -3.57
N GLY A 129 18.73 -4.87 -3.33
CA GLY A 129 19.03 -5.50 -2.03
C GLY A 129 19.15 -4.48 -0.90
N ALA A 130 19.84 -3.35 -1.15
CA ALA A 130 19.93 -2.26 -0.18
C ALA A 130 18.55 -1.63 0.14
N LEU A 131 17.67 -1.50 -0.86
CA LEU A 131 16.32 -0.98 -0.65
C LEU A 131 15.39 -2.00 0.03
N LEU A 132 15.58 -3.30 -0.21
CA LEU A 132 14.81 -4.38 0.43
C LEU A 132 14.94 -4.36 1.96
N VAL A 133 16.12 -3.99 2.48
CA VAL A 133 16.35 -3.81 3.93
C VAL A 133 15.62 -2.56 4.47
N LYS A 134 15.54 -1.49 3.68
CA LYS A 134 14.93 -0.21 4.08
C LYS A 134 13.40 -0.16 3.95
N ALA A 135 12.81 -0.90 3.01
CA ALA A 135 11.39 -0.77 2.68
C ALA A 135 10.44 -1.18 3.84
N PRO A 136 10.66 -2.28 4.58
CA PRO A 136 9.79 -2.66 5.69
C PRO A 136 9.71 -1.64 6.85
N PRO A 137 10.82 -1.12 7.43
CA PRO A 137 10.73 -0.12 8.50
C PRO A 137 10.16 1.22 8.00
N ALA A 138 10.48 1.61 6.75
CA ALA A 138 9.91 2.82 6.15
C ALA A 138 8.38 2.69 5.93
N ARG A 139 7.87 1.50 5.57
CA ARG A 139 6.42 1.24 5.53
C ARG A 139 5.79 1.41 6.91
N ALA A 140 6.40 0.83 7.95
CA ALA A 140 5.89 0.92 9.32
C ALA A 140 5.82 2.39 9.80
N ALA A 141 6.87 3.18 9.52
CA ALA A 141 6.88 4.61 9.80
C ALA A 141 5.79 5.38 9.02
N ALA A 142 5.62 5.10 7.73
CA ALA A 142 4.60 5.75 6.90
C ALA A 142 3.17 5.42 7.34
N VAL A 143 2.89 4.21 7.82
CA VAL A 143 1.61 3.83 8.44
C VAL A 143 1.32 4.65 9.71
N LEU A 144 2.37 5.03 10.45
CA LEU A 144 2.27 5.91 11.62
C LEU A 144 2.22 7.41 11.24
N GLY A 145 2.13 7.74 9.95
CA GLY A 145 2.00 9.11 9.44
C GLY A 145 3.32 9.77 9.02
N ASP A 146 4.46 9.05 9.00
CA ASP A 146 5.73 9.61 8.52
C ASP A 146 5.76 9.70 6.98
N VAL A 147 5.39 10.88 6.47
CA VAL A 147 5.43 11.21 5.05
C VAL A 147 6.87 11.26 4.51
N LEU A 148 7.89 11.54 5.33
CA LEU A 148 9.28 11.60 4.89
C LEU A 148 9.84 10.20 4.60
N ALA A 149 9.53 9.22 5.45
CA ALA A 149 9.88 7.81 5.23
C ALA A 149 9.34 7.31 3.87
N ARG A 150 8.11 7.70 3.52
CA ARG A 150 7.52 7.41 2.21
C ARG A 150 8.27 8.08 1.06
N ILE A 151 8.58 9.38 1.18
CA ILE A 151 9.31 10.14 0.16
C ILE A 151 10.71 9.57 -0.07
N GLU A 152 11.41 9.08 0.97
CA GLU A 152 12.71 8.40 0.80
C GLU A 152 12.57 7.14 -0.06
N VAL A 153 11.57 6.28 0.21
CA VAL A 153 11.37 5.05 -0.58
C VAL A 153 10.89 5.36 -1.99
N GLU A 154 9.96 6.30 -2.20
CA GLU A 154 9.55 6.76 -3.54
C GLU A 154 10.76 7.27 -4.36
N ARG A 155 11.66 8.03 -3.72
CA ARG A 155 12.91 8.51 -4.35
C ARG A 155 13.88 7.37 -4.65
N ALA A 156 14.05 6.42 -3.74
CA ALA A 156 14.94 5.28 -3.91
C ALA A 156 14.46 4.34 -5.04
N VAL A 157 13.15 4.05 -5.11
CA VAL A 157 12.56 3.31 -6.24
C VAL A 157 12.73 4.09 -7.55
N SER A 158 12.51 5.41 -7.56
CA SER A 158 12.73 6.25 -8.75
C SER A 158 14.18 6.22 -9.24
N ALA A 159 15.16 6.25 -8.33
CA ALA A 159 16.57 6.11 -8.66
C ALA A 159 16.92 4.70 -9.17
N LEU A 160 16.23 3.67 -8.69
CA LEU A 160 16.37 2.29 -9.17
C LEU A 160 15.78 2.13 -10.58
N VAL A 161 14.59 2.69 -10.84
CA VAL A 161 13.96 2.75 -12.17
C VAL A 161 14.89 3.37 -13.21
N ALA A 162 15.57 4.47 -12.88
CA ALA A 162 16.50 5.15 -13.79
C ALA A 162 17.76 4.33 -14.17
N GLN A 163 18.08 3.29 -13.39
CA GLN A 163 19.23 2.39 -13.61
C GLN A 163 18.80 0.98 -14.05
N ALA A 164 17.50 0.69 -14.08
CA ALA A 164 16.97 -0.64 -14.34
C ALA A 164 17.04 -0.99 -15.86
N PRO A 165 17.37 -2.24 -16.22
CA PRO A 165 17.18 -2.74 -17.58
C PRO A 165 15.72 -2.56 -18.04
N ALA A 166 15.48 -2.27 -19.32
CA ALA A 166 14.13 -1.99 -19.84
C ALA A 166 13.09 -3.07 -19.48
N LYS A 167 13.48 -4.36 -19.48
CA LYS A 167 12.65 -5.51 -19.07
C LYS A 167 12.14 -5.44 -17.61
N THR A 168 12.77 -4.67 -16.72
CA THR A 168 12.42 -4.54 -15.30
C THR A 168 11.94 -3.14 -14.89
N VAL A 169 11.96 -2.17 -15.82
CA VAL A 169 11.46 -0.82 -15.55
C VAL A 169 10.00 -0.85 -15.14
N ARG A 170 9.13 -1.57 -15.86
CA ARG A 170 7.68 -1.65 -15.53
C ARG A 170 7.44 -2.23 -14.13
N ASP A 171 8.12 -3.33 -13.80
CA ASP A 171 8.05 -3.99 -12.48
C ASP A 171 8.32 -3.03 -11.30
N LEU A 172 9.17 -2.02 -11.51
CA LEU A 172 9.52 -1.00 -10.51
C LEU A 172 8.62 0.25 -10.60
N VAL A 173 8.25 0.68 -11.80
CA VAL A 173 7.37 1.82 -12.06
C VAL A 173 5.96 1.58 -11.49
N ASP A 174 5.48 0.35 -11.50
CA ASP A 174 4.18 -0.01 -10.89
C ASP A 174 4.15 0.25 -9.38
N HIS A 175 5.29 0.22 -8.69
CA HIS A 175 5.43 0.59 -7.27
C HIS A 175 5.57 2.10 -7.03
N LEU A 176 5.58 2.94 -8.07
CA LEU A 176 5.53 4.39 -7.90
C LEU A 176 4.07 4.90 -8.01
N PRO A 177 3.71 5.97 -7.28
CA PRO A 177 2.45 6.68 -7.52
C PRO A 177 2.45 7.33 -8.89
N ALA A 178 1.28 7.44 -9.51
CA ALA A 178 1.12 7.90 -10.88
C ALA A 178 1.87 9.19 -11.20
N ARG A 179 1.96 10.14 -10.24
CA ARG A 179 2.72 11.40 -10.35
C ARG A 179 4.24 11.23 -10.55
N ALA A 180 4.82 10.18 -9.96
CA ALA A 180 6.27 9.93 -9.91
C ALA A 180 6.76 8.97 -11.00
N ARG A 181 5.83 8.27 -11.67
CA ARG A 181 6.14 7.43 -12.83
C ARG A 181 6.77 8.29 -13.94
N PRO A 182 7.89 7.86 -14.56
CA PRO A 182 8.37 8.46 -15.79
C PRO A 182 7.27 8.44 -16.86
N LEU A 183 7.19 9.47 -17.70
CA LEU A 183 6.34 9.36 -18.89
C LEU A 183 6.97 8.34 -19.85
N PRO A 184 6.21 7.36 -20.36
CA PRO A 184 6.72 6.42 -21.35
C PRO A 184 7.02 7.13 -22.69
N ARG A 185 7.74 6.44 -23.58
CA ARG A 185 8.07 6.98 -24.91
C ARG A 185 6.89 6.82 -25.86
N HIS A 186 6.26 5.64 -25.81
CA HIS A 186 5.09 5.24 -26.56
C HIS A 186 3.95 4.90 -25.59
N VAL A 187 2.67 5.01 -25.99
CA VAL A 187 1.59 4.68 -25.04
C VAL A 187 1.51 3.18 -24.79
N GLU A 188 1.94 2.41 -25.78
CA GLU A 188 2.10 0.97 -25.82
C GLU A 188 3.14 0.47 -24.80
N ASP A 189 4.05 1.32 -24.29
CA ASP A 189 4.94 0.97 -23.17
C ASP A 189 4.16 0.82 -21.82
N LEU A 190 2.87 1.20 -21.80
CA LEU A 190 1.94 0.96 -20.69
C LEU A 190 1.25 -0.41 -20.79
N ASP A 191 1.30 -1.08 -21.95
CA ASP A 191 0.61 -2.37 -22.12
C ASP A 191 1.19 -3.42 -21.18
N HIS A 192 0.29 -4.11 -20.48
CA HIS A 192 0.63 -5.18 -19.57
C HIS A 192 -0.40 -6.31 -19.67
N HIS A 193 0.10 -7.53 -19.79
CA HIS A 193 -0.68 -8.76 -19.81
C HIS A 193 -0.04 -9.76 -18.85
N GLY A 194 -0.54 -9.82 -17.62
CA GLY A 194 0.07 -10.60 -16.54
C GLY A 194 -0.86 -10.73 -15.33
N THR A 195 -0.39 -10.32 -14.15
CA THR A 195 -1.22 -10.29 -12.92
C THR A 195 -2.41 -9.32 -13.04
N TYR A 196 -2.33 -8.39 -13.99
CA TYR A 196 -3.40 -7.52 -14.45
C TYR A 196 -3.38 -7.42 -15.98
N THR A 197 -4.45 -6.87 -16.55
CA THR A 197 -4.47 -6.41 -17.95
C THR A 197 -4.61 -4.90 -17.99
N PHE A 198 -3.72 -4.24 -18.71
CA PHE A 198 -3.86 -2.87 -19.16
C PHE A 198 -3.54 -2.85 -20.65
N SER A 199 -4.47 -2.40 -21.49
CA SER A 199 -4.27 -2.40 -22.94
C SER A 199 -4.72 -1.09 -23.58
N VAL A 200 -3.82 -0.47 -24.33
CA VAL A 200 -3.97 0.82 -24.99
C VAL A 200 -3.35 0.78 -26.39
N THR A 201 -3.86 1.60 -27.31
CA THR A 201 -3.22 1.85 -28.61
C THR A 201 -3.29 3.33 -28.94
N ALA A 202 -2.20 3.92 -29.42
CA ALA A 202 -2.20 5.27 -29.96
C ALA A 202 -2.61 5.31 -31.45
N SER A 203 -3.03 6.49 -31.85
CA SER A 203 -3.10 6.97 -33.23
C SER A 203 -2.75 8.47 -33.19
N GLU A 204 -2.46 9.07 -34.34
CA GLU A 204 -2.00 10.47 -34.41
C GLU A 204 -2.96 11.48 -33.75
N SER A 205 -4.25 11.14 -33.65
CA SER A 205 -5.32 12.04 -33.19
C SER A 205 -6.00 11.62 -31.88
N LYS A 206 -5.72 10.43 -31.34
CA LYS A 206 -6.31 9.93 -30.09
C LYS A 206 -5.59 8.70 -29.55
N ILE A 207 -5.73 8.48 -28.25
CA ILE A 207 -5.44 7.19 -27.61
C ILE A 207 -6.75 6.42 -27.46
N ARG A 208 -6.70 5.11 -27.68
CA ARG A 208 -7.78 4.19 -27.36
C ARG A 208 -7.35 3.32 -26.18
N LEU A 209 -8.13 3.35 -25.11
CA LEU A 209 -8.03 2.41 -24.00
C LEU A 209 -9.01 1.27 -24.27
N HIS A 210 -8.49 0.05 -24.32
CA HIS A 210 -9.28 -1.17 -24.55
C HIS A 210 -9.69 -1.80 -23.23
N ASP A 211 -8.72 -2.09 -22.35
CA ASP A 211 -8.93 -2.90 -21.15
C ASP A 211 -8.21 -2.35 -19.91
N ILE A 212 -8.89 -2.42 -18.76
CA ILE A 212 -8.32 -2.25 -17.40
C ILE A 212 -8.90 -3.36 -16.52
N VAL A 213 -8.23 -4.50 -16.45
CA VAL A 213 -8.68 -5.69 -15.69
C VAL A 213 -7.73 -5.96 -14.53
N MET A 214 -8.17 -5.68 -13.31
CA MET A 214 -7.31 -5.71 -12.12
C MET A 214 -7.30 -7.05 -11.37
N GLY A 215 -8.26 -7.95 -11.63
CA GLY A 215 -8.38 -9.24 -10.94
C GLY A 215 -8.22 -9.11 -9.40
N PRO A 216 -7.23 -9.79 -8.78
CA PRO A 216 -7.01 -9.75 -7.32
C PRO A 216 -6.54 -8.39 -6.78
N LEU A 217 -6.18 -7.44 -7.65
CA LEU A 217 -5.75 -6.09 -7.30
C LEU A 217 -6.93 -5.10 -7.19
N ARG A 218 -8.15 -5.53 -7.56
CA ARG A 218 -9.35 -4.68 -7.56
C ARG A 218 -9.62 -4.10 -6.16
N GLY A 219 -9.95 -2.81 -6.11
CA GLY A 219 -10.28 -2.10 -4.87
C GLY A 219 -9.08 -1.52 -4.11
N ARG A 220 -7.84 -1.76 -4.55
CA ARG A 220 -6.61 -1.31 -3.88
C ARG A 220 -6.01 0.01 -4.40
N GLY A 221 -6.67 0.70 -5.33
CA GLY A 221 -6.18 1.97 -5.93
C GLY A 221 -5.36 1.82 -7.24
N PHE A 222 -4.76 0.66 -7.52
CA PHE A 222 -3.84 0.47 -8.66
C PHE A 222 -4.41 0.86 -10.03
N GLY A 223 -5.62 0.39 -10.34
CA GLY A 223 -6.29 0.71 -11.62
C GLY A 223 -6.49 2.21 -11.81
N THR A 224 -6.66 2.96 -10.72
CA THR A 224 -6.69 4.42 -10.78
C THR A 224 -5.31 4.99 -11.06
N SER A 225 -4.26 4.49 -10.42
CA SER A 225 -2.87 4.93 -10.68
C SER A 225 -2.46 4.68 -12.14
N LEU A 226 -2.83 3.54 -12.72
CA LEU A 226 -2.66 3.24 -14.16
C LEU A 226 -3.46 4.20 -15.05
N LEU A 227 -4.73 4.47 -14.71
CA LEU A 227 -5.54 5.43 -15.47
C LEU A 227 -4.98 6.86 -15.37
N GLN A 228 -4.47 7.27 -14.21
CA GLN A 228 -3.79 8.55 -14.01
C GLN A 228 -2.49 8.65 -14.80
N GLU A 229 -1.69 7.58 -14.86
CA GLU A 229 -0.47 7.51 -15.68
C GLU A 229 -0.79 7.70 -17.17
N LEU A 230 -1.82 7.00 -17.67
CA LEU A 230 -2.35 7.18 -19.02
C LEU A 230 -2.87 8.62 -19.26
N CYS A 231 -3.60 9.20 -18.31
CA CYS A 231 -4.06 10.58 -18.39
C CYS A 231 -2.89 11.56 -18.48
N ARG A 232 -1.84 11.40 -17.65
CA ARG A 232 -0.63 12.23 -17.71
C ARG A 232 0.06 12.13 -19.08
N TYR A 233 0.17 10.92 -19.64
CA TYR A 233 0.73 10.74 -20.98
C TYR A 233 -0.12 11.44 -22.05
N ALA A 234 -1.44 11.21 -22.02
CA ALA A 234 -2.39 11.82 -22.94
C ALA A 234 -2.35 13.35 -22.90
N ASP A 235 -2.35 13.94 -21.71
CA ASP A 235 -2.23 15.39 -21.49
C ASP A 235 -0.89 15.92 -22.03
N SER A 236 0.23 15.21 -21.77
CA SER A 236 1.56 15.59 -22.28
C SER A 236 1.69 15.59 -23.81
N ARG A 237 0.82 14.84 -24.50
CA ARG A 237 0.76 14.76 -25.96
C ARG A 237 -0.43 15.54 -26.55
N SER A 238 -1.26 16.17 -25.72
CA SER A 238 -2.54 16.78 -26.13
C SER A 238 -3.45 15.82 -26.92
N LEU A 239 -3.46 14.53 -26.56
CA LEU A 239 -4.28 13.50 -27.19
C LEU A 239 -5.52 13.19 -26.33
N PRO A 240 -6.73 13.14 -26.91
CA PRO A 240 -7.91 12.65 -26.21
C PRO A 240 -7.82 11.13 -26.00
N ILE A 241 -8.36 10.64 -24.88
CA ILE A 241 -8.53 9.21 -24.62
C ILE A 241 -9.96 8.81 -24.97
N THR A 242 -10.11 7.68 -25.64
CA THR A 242 -11.42 7.06 -25.95
C THR A 242 -11.47 5.62 -25.44
N CYS A 243 -12.61 5.20 -24.88
CA CYS A 243 -12.85 3.81 -24.49
C CYS A 243 -14.34 3.46 -24.60
N SER A 244 -14.68 2.20 -24.33
CA SER A 244 -16.05 1.77 -24.06
C SER A 244 -16.10 1.27 -22.62
N MET A 245 -17.08 1.72 -21.85
CA MET A 245 -17.30 1.18 -20.50
C MET A 245 -17.76 -0.28 -20.60
N VAL A 246 -17.08 -1.21 -19.94
CA VAL A 246 -17.52 -2.62 -19.84
C VAL A 246 -17.38 -3.05 -18.40
N VAL A 247 -18.42 -3.66 -17.84
CA VAL A 247 -18.37 -4.31 -16.52
C VAL A 247 -18.31 -5.82 -16.69
N ASP A 248 -17.72 -6.50 -15.72
CA ASP A 248 -17.81 -7.96 -15.63
C ASP A 248 -19.29 -8.34 -15.45
N SER A 249 -19.83 -9.17 -16.34
CA SER A 249 -21.17 -9.74 -16.18
C SER A 249 -21.22 -10.55 -14.88
N PRO A 250 -22.21 -10.34 -13.98
CA PRO A 250 -22.31 -11.04 -12.70
C PRO A 250 -22.88 -12.46 -12.87
N PHE A 251 -22.21 -13.28 -13.69
CA PHE A 251 -22.55 -14.67 -13.93
C PHE A 251 -22.56 -15.48 -12.62
N GLY A 252 -23.56 -16.35 -12.49
CA GLY A 252 -23.76 -17.19 -11.30
C GLY A 252 -24.66 -16.59 -10.22
N LEU A 253 -25.11 -15.33 -10.36
CA LEU A 253 -26.19 -14.79 -9.52
C LEU A 253 -27.58 -15.27 -9.99
N PRO A 254 -28.56 -15.37 -9.08
CA PRO A 254 -29.97 -15.54 -9.44
C PRO A 254 -30.45 -14.38 -10.35
N PRO A 255 -31.42 -14.61 -11.26
CA PRO A 255 -31.95 -13.55 -12.14
C PRO A 255 -32.44 -12.31 -11.39
N GLU A 256 -33.01 -12.50 -10.20
CA GLU A 256 -33.54 -11.43 -9.33
C GLU A 256 -32.44 -10.48 -8.82
N GLU A 257 -31.21 -10.97 -8.65
CA GLU A 257 -30.05 -10.17 -8.23
C GLU A 257 -29.20 -9.67 -9.40
N PHE A 258 -29.29 -10.33 -10.56
CA PHE A 258 -28.45 -10.06 -11.73
C PHE A 258 -28.53 -8.60 -12.19
N ASP A 259 -29.74 -8.10 -12.47
CA ASP A 259 -29.95 -6.74 -12.95
C ASP A 259 -29.54 -5.70 -11.89
N ALA A 260 -29.87 -5.94 -10.62
CA ALA A 260 -29.51 -5.05 -9.53
C ALA A 260 -27.97 -4.96 -9.36
N LYS A 261 -27.27 -6.08 -9.46
CA LYS A 261 -25.81 -6.14 -9.38
C LYS A 261 -25.16 -5.48 -10.59
N LEU A 262 -25.65 -5.76 -11.80
CA LEU A 262 -25.15 -5.17 -13.04
C LEU A 262 -25.27 -3.64 -13.00
N ARG A 263 -26.47 -3.11 -12.70
CA ARG A 263 -26.72 -1.66 -12.56
C ARG A 263 -25.87 -1.02 -11.46
N SER A 264 -25.57 -1.73 -10.37
CA SER A 264 -24.70 -1.26 -9.29
C SER A 264 -23.24 -1.13 -9.75
N ASP A 265 -22.71 -2.14 -10.45
CA ASP A 265 -21.35 -2.09 -10.99
C ASP A 265 -21.21 -1.07 -12.13
N GLU A 266 -22.21 -0.94 -13.00
CA GLU A 266 -22.26 0.10 -14.04
C GLU A 266 -22.16 1.50 -13.44
N ARG A 267 -22.99 1.82 -12.43
CA ARG A 267 -22.95 3.10 -11.71
C ARG A 267 -21.59 3.35 -11.05
N ARG A 268 -20.99 2.33 -10.44
CA ARG A 268 -19.66 2.44 -9.80
C ARG A 268 -18.57 2.73 -10.83
N LEU A 269 -18.59 2.06 -11.98
CA LEU A 269 -17.61 2.22 -13.05
C LEU A 269 -17.79 3.56 -13.78
N ALA A 270 -19.04 3.96 -14.05
CA ALA A 270 -19.38 5.25 -14.64
C ALA A 270 -18.89 6.40 -13.75
N ALA A 271 -19.20 6.35 -12.45
CA ALA A 271 -18.73 7.35 -11.49
C ALA A 271 -17.19 7.39 -11.39
N TRP A 272 -16.50 6.25 -11.52
CA TRP A 272 -15.04 6.20 -11.54
C TRP A 272 -14.47 6.91 -12.78
N TYR A 273 -14.90 6.53 -13.99
CA TYR A 273 -14.49 7.21 -15.22
C TYR A 273 -14.81 8.71 -15.20
N HIS A 274 -15.99 9.09 -14.72
CA HIS A 274 -16.41 10.50 -14.64
C HIS A 274 -15.49 11.36 -13.76
N ARG A 275 -15.04 10.82 -12.61
CA ARG A 275 -14.06 11.49 -11.72
C ARG A 275 -12.70 11.71 -12.41
N HIS A 276 -12.32 10.85 -13.35
CA HIS A 276 -11.10 10.99 -14.15
C HIS A 276 -11.26 11.87 -15.41
N GLY A 277 -12.38 12.58 -15.54
CA GLY A 277 -12.61 13.55 -16.61
C GLY A 277 -13.22 12.98 -17.89
N PHE A 278 -13.57 11.68 -17.91
CA PHE A 278 -14.29 11.10 -19.03
C PHE A 278 -15.73 11.64 -19.09
N ARG A 279 -16.26 11.75 -20.30
CA ARG A 279 -17.62 12.20 -20.64
C ARG A 279 -18.19 11.29 -21.74
N ALA A 280 -19.50 11.37 -21.94
CA ALA A 280 -20.23 10.71 -23.02
C ALA A 280 -21.36 11.63 -23.50
N ASP A 281 -22.01 11.28 -24.60
CA ASP A 281 -23.13 12.07 -25.16
C ASP A 281 -24.40 12.02 -24.29
N LYS A 282 -24.43 11.13 -23.29
CA LYS A 282 -25.55 10.88 -22.36
C LYS A 282 -25.22 11.34 -20.93
N PRO A 283 -26.23 11.67 -20.10
CA PRO A 283 -26.02 11.98 -18.68
C PRO A 283 -25.50 10.77 -17.90
N LEU A 284 -24.81 11.02 -16.78
CA LEU A 284 -23.99 10.04 -16.05
C LEU A 284 -24.79 8.83 -15.52
N ASP A 285 -26.05 9.04 -15.15
CA ASP A 285 -26.98 8.02 -14.63
C ASP A 285 -27.53 7.08 -15.71
N GLU A 286 -27.44 7.49 -16.98
CA GLU A 286 -27.72 6.65 -18.16
C GLU A 286 -26.50 5.85 -18.65
N TRP A 287 -25.32 6.01 -18.05
CA TRP A 287 -24.13 5.27 -18.49
C TRP A 287 -24.25 3.79 -18.14
N VAL A 288 -24.18 2.97 -19.18
CA VAL A 288 -24.29 1.50 -19.15
C VAL A 288 -23.13 0.83 -19.86
N SER A 289 -23.05 -0.48 -19.75
CA SER A 289 -22.15 -1.32 -20.53
C SER A 289 -22.22 -0.96 -22.01
N HIS A 290 -21.05 -0.88 -22.65
CA HIS A 290 -20.79 -0.40 -24.00
C HIS A 290 -21.06 1.11 -24.26
N THR A 291 -21.32 1.92 -23.23
CA THR A 291 -21.29 3.40 -23.37
C THR A 291 -19.90 3.83 -23.81
N ARG A 292 -19.83 4.57 -24.92
CA ARG A 292 -18.58 5.13 -25.44
C ARG A 292 -18.21 6.35 -24.60
N LEU A 293 -17.00 6.35 -24.07
CA LEU A 293 -16.47 7.41 -23.23
C LEU A 293 -15.31 8.12 -23.94
N ARG A 294 -15.20 9.43 -23.71
CA ARG A 294 -14.12 10.27 -24.20
C ARG A 294 -13.64 11.22 -23.11
N ARG A 295 -12.33 11.35 -22.94
CA ARG A 295 -11.67 12.35 -22.10
C ARG A 295 -10.84 13.26 -23.01
N GLU A 296 -11.12 14.56 -22.99
CA GLU A 296 -10.22 15.54 -23.61
C GLU A 296 -8.94 15.71 -22.78
N PRO A 297 -7.80 16.03 -23.41
CA PRO A 297 -6.58 16.35 -22.69
C PRO A 297 -6.77 17.62 -21.86
N VAL A 298 -6.24 17.63 -20.64
CA VAL A 298 -6.16 18.85 -19.83
C VAL A 298 -4.99 19.66 -20.35
N ALA A 299 -5.25 20.90 -20.79
CA ALA A 299 -4.21 21.81 -21.25
C ALA A 299 -3.12 21.96 -20.17
N PRO A 300 -1.83 21.96 -20.53
CA PRO A 300 -0.76 22.18 -19.56
C PRO A 300 -0.98 23.54 -18.89
N THR A 301 -1.22 23.52 -17.58
CA THR A 301 -1.33 24.75 -16.80
C THR A 301 0.04 25.40 -16.74
N SER A 302 0.19 26.54 -17.41
CA SER A 302 1.39 27.37 -17.34
C SER A 302 1.74 27.66 -15.89
N ARG A 303 2.87 27.15 -15.43
CA ARG A 303 3.49 27.40 -14.13
C ARG A 303 4.88 27.97 -14.34
#